data_AF-A0AAV2R0J1-F1
#
_entry.id   AF-A0AAV2R0J1-F1
#
_cell.length_a   1.000
_cell.length_b   1.000
_cell.length_c   1.000
_cell.angle_alpha   90.00
_cell.angle_beta   90.00
_cell.angle_gamma   90.00
#
_symmetry.space_group_name_H-M   'P 1'
#
loop_
_entity.id
_entity.type
_entity.pdbx_description
1 polymer ?
#
loop_
_entity_poly.entity_id
_entity_poly.type
_entity_poly.pdbx_seq_one_letter_code
_entity_poly.pdbx_strand_id
1 'polypeptide(L)'
;MYNDTKRTWHDSKSKCESEGYVMAGKPDDAITLRKYTTENFGTDHVWIGAKTDGTVFRWVSSGEAISNTDALWFPNQPTSSKLTKDTCLILRNDYPTQPFYPYSYCYTSNGYTLCE
;
A
#
# COMPACT_ATOMS: atom_id res chain seq x y z
N MET A 1 -22.72 1.36 -2.01
CA MET A 1 -21.72 0.90 -1.03
C MET A 1 -20.84 -0.10 -1.76
N TYR A 2 -19.55 0.17 -1.91
CA TYR A 2 -18.61 -0.72 -2.61
C TYR A 2 -18.51 -2.02 -1.80
N ASN A 3 -18.89 -3.16 -2.39
CA ASN A 3 -19.00 -4.44 -1.69
C ASN A 3 -17.70 -5.23 -1.78
N ASP A 4 -16.59 -4.59 -1.39
CA ASP A 4 -15.30 -5.25 -1.30
C ASP A 4 -15.00 -5.73 0.12
N THR A 5 -14.12 -6.71 0.22
CA THR A 5 -13.73 -7.37 1.45
C THR A 5 -12.24 -7.22 1.68
N LYS A 6 -11.83 -7.07 2.94
CA LYS A 6 -10.41 -7.05 3.30
C LYS A 6 -9.72 -8.36 2.89
N ARG A 7 -8.53 -8.24 2.32
CA ARG A 7 -7.69 -9.33 1.82
C ARG A 7 -6.27 -9.21 2.32
N THR A 8 -5.50 -10.28 2.18
CA THR A 8 -4.05 -10.18 2.28
C THR A 8 -3.50 -9.34 1.14
N TRP A 9 -2.25 -8.89 1.23
CA TRP A 9 -1.62 -8.18 0.11
C TRP A 9 -1.50 -9.08 -1.13
N HIS A 10 -1.15 -10.35 -0.93
CA HIS A 10 -0.99 -11.34 -2.00
C HIS A 10 -2.33 -11.68 -2.68
N ASP A 11 -3.41 -11.79 -1.91
CA ASP A 11 -4.75 -12.01 -2.48
C ASP A 11 -5.27 -10.76 -3.20
N SER A 12 -4.92 -9.56 -2.71
CA SER A 12 -5.24 -8.30 -3.41
C SER A 12 -4.56 -8.23 -4.78
N LYS A 13 -3.28 -8.59 -4.84
CA LYS A 13 -2.54 -8.69 -6.11
C LYS A 13 -3.19 -9.72 -7.04
N SER A 14 -3.44 -10.94 -6.54
CA SER A 14 -4.09 -12.00 -7.33
C SER A 14 -5.48 -11.60 -7.82
N LYS A 15 -6.23 -10.83 -7.02
CA LYS A 15 -7.54 -10.30 -7.39
C LYS A 15 -7.45 -9.36 -8.59
N CYS A 16 -6.55 -8.36 -8.55
CA CYS A 16 -6.37 -7.45 -9.68
C CYS A 16 -5.96 -8.21 -10.95
N GLU A 17 -5.00 -9.12 -10.83
CA GLU A 17 -4.50 -9.92 -11.97
C GLU A 17 -5.61 -10.81 -12.57
N SER A 18 -6.49 -11.37 -11.74
CA SER A 18 -7.62 -12.20 -12.20
C SER A 18 -8.67 -11.42 -12.98
N GLU A 19 -8.70 -10.09 -12.82
CA GLU A 19 -9.59 -9.17 -13.51
C GLU A 19 -8.92 -8.46 -14.69
N GLY A 20 -7.67 -8.82 -15.03
CA GLY A 20 -6.91 -8.20 -16.12
C GLY A 20 -6.27 -6.86 -15.78
N TYR A 21 -6.20 -6.52 -14.49
CA TYR A 21 -5.58 -5.29 -13.97
C TYR A 21 -4.27 -5.60 -13.24
N VAL A 22 -3.57 -4.56 -12.83
CA VAL A 22 -2.47 -4.68 -11.87
C VAL A 22 -2.85 -4.02 -10.55
N MET A 23 -2.13 -4.38 -9.49
CA MET A 23 -2.30 -3.72 -8.22
C MET A 23 -1.76 -2.28 -8.31
N ALA A 24 -2.51 -1.30 -7.81
CA ALA A 24 -2.21 0.12 -8.00
C ALA A 24 -0.77 0.48 -7.62
N GLY A 25 -0.01 0.98 -8.58
CA GLY A 25 1.40 1.34 -8.47
C GLY A 25 1.62 2.69 -7.80
N LYS A 26 2.65 3.41 -8.25
CA LYS A 26 3.02 4.71 -7.71
C LYS A 26 1.92 5.74 -8.02
N PRO A 27 1.22 6.28 -7.01
CA PRO A 27 0.22 7.31 -7.27
C PRO A 27 0.90 8.65 -7.59
N ASP A 28 0.31 9.43 -8.50
CA ASP A 28 0.72 10.81 -8.75
C ASP A 28 0.58 11.68 -7.49
N ASP A 29 -0.49 11.45 -6.72
CA ASP A 29 -0.76 12.09 -5.44
C ASP A 29 -1.33 11.06 -4.44
N ALA A 30 -0.45 10.51 -3.60
CA ALA A 30 -0.82 9.55 -2.56
C ALA A 30 -1.76 10.15 -1.50
N ILE A 31 -1.67 11.45 -1.21
CA ILE A 31 -2.47 12.13 -0.19
C ILE A 31 -3.91 12.23 -0.69
N THR A 32 -4.08 12.68 -1.93
CA THR A 32 -5.38 12.77 -2.59
C THR A 32 -6.00 11.40 -2.79
N LEU A 33 -5.23 10.39 -3.23
CA LEU A 33 -5.73 9.02 -3.36
C LEU A 33 -6.24 8.47 -2.03
N ARG A 34 -5.46 8.59 -0.95
CA ARG A 34 -5.86 8.15 0.39
C ARG A 34 -7.12 8.87 0.88
N LYS A 35 -7.21 10.19 0.65
CA LYS A 35 -8.40 10.98 0.99
C LYS A 35 -9.62 10.44 0.24
N TYR A 36 -9.49 10.25 -1.08
CA TYR A 36 -10.54 9.73 -1.93
C TYR A 36 -11.06 8.36 -1.45
N THR A 37 -10.16 7.42 -1.14
CA THR A 37 -10.57 6.08 -0.68
C THR A 37 -11.29 6.14 0.67
N THR A 38 -10.83 7.01 1.58
CA THR A 38 -11.47 7.20 2.89
C THR A 38 -12.86 7.81 2.75
N GLU A 39 -13.01 8.88 1.97
CA GLU A 39 -14.27 9.63 1.86
C GLU A 39 -15.34 8.88 1.05
N ASN A 40 -14.95 8.15 0.00
CA ASN A 40 -15.90 7.49 -0.91
C ASN A 40 -16.22 6.04 -0.52
N PHE A 41 -15.30 5.36 0.16
CA PHE A 41 -15.47 3.94 0.50
C PHE A 41 -15.37 3.65 2.00
N GLY A 42 -15.05 4.64 2.84
CA GLY A 42 -14.94 4.45 4.28
C GLY A 42 -13.78 3.53 4.69
N THR A 43 -12.78 3.36 3.82
CA THR A 43 -11.61 2.52 4.09
C THR A 43 -10.42 3.35 4.54
N ASP A 44 -9.78 2.89 5.60
CA ASP A 44 -8.60 3.45 6.23
C ASP A 44 -7.32 2.64 5.97
N HIS A 45 -7.44 1.46 5.33
CA HIS A 45 -6.36 0.52 5.05
C HIS A 45 -6.50 0.01 3.61
N VAL A 46 -5.72 0.58 2.70
CA VAL A 46 -5.76 0.21 1.27
C VAL A 46 -4.42 -0.32 0.84
N TRP A 47 -4.41 -1.55 0.33
CA TRP A 47 -3.20 -2.14 -0.21
C TRP A 47 -2.84 -1.48 -1.54
N ILE A 48 -1.56 -1.11 -1.68
CA ILE A 48 -0.99 -0.64 -2.94
C ILE A 48 0.21 -1.51 -3.33
N GLY A 49 0.51 -1.51 -4.61
CA GLY A 49 1.46 -2.41 -5.29
C GLY A 49 2.91 -2.07 -4.99
N ALA A 50 3.29 -1.99 -3.72
CA ALA A 50 4.69 -1.93 -3.32
C ALA A 50 5.00 -2.89 -2.16
N LYS A 51 6.20 -3.44 -2.20
CA LYS A 51 6.73 -4.38 -1.21
C LYS A 51 8.22 -4.15 -1.04
N THR A 52 8.77 -4.47 0.13
CA THR A 52 10.21 -4.37 0.34
C THR A 52 11.00 -5.48 -0.35
N ASP A 53 12.19 -5.15 -0.85
CA ASP A 53 13.17 -6.09 -1.39
C ASP A 53 14.25 -6.50 -0.36
N GLY A 54 14.09 -6.10 0.91
CA GLY A 54 15.10 -6.26 1.96
C GLY A 54 15.86 -4.98 2.29
N THR A 55 15.83 -3.98 1.40
CA THR A 55 16.63 -2.74 1.52
C THR A 55 15.81 -1.47 1.32
N VAL A 56 14.85 -1.49 0.40
CA VAL A 56 13.93 -0.40 0.08
C VAL A 56 12.56 -0.98 -0.25
N PHE A 57 11.53 -0.13 -0.33
CA PHE A 57 10.27 -0.51 -0.96
C PHE A 57 10.36 -0.28 -2.47
N ARG A 58 9.78 -1.19 -3.25
CA ARG A 58 9.69 -1.06 -4.70
C ARG A 58 8.26 -1.21 -5.17
N TRP A 59 7.88 -0.40 -6.15
CA TRP A 59 6.65 -0.56 -6.88
C TRP A 59 6.72 -1.85 -7.71
N VAL A 60 5.71 -2.71 -7.61
CA VAL A 60 5.64 -3.99 -8.31
C VAL A 60 5.50 -3.78 -9.81
N SER A 61 4.76 -2.75 -10.23
CA SER A 61 4.51 -2.47 -11.65
C SER A 61 5.74 -1.94 -12.40
N SER A 62 6.55 -1.08 -11.77
CA SER A 62 7.70 -0.42 -12.42
C SER A 62 9.08 -0.87 -11.93
N GLY A 63 9.16 -1.50 -10.75
CA GLY A 63 10.42 -1.78 -10.06
C GLY A 63 11.11 -0.55 -9.45
N GLU A 64 10.53 0.64 -9.62
CA GLU A 64 11.06 1.89 -9.06
C GLU A 64 11.11 1.82 -7.54
N ALA A 65 12.23 2.24 -6.96
CA ALA A 65 12.40 2.30 -5.52
C ALA A 65 11.73 3.54 -4.92
N ILE A 66 11.05 3.36 -3.79
CA ILE A 66 10.62 4.46 -2.93
C ILE A 66 11.80 4.82 -2.03
N SER A 67 12.19 6.09 -2.02
CA SER A 67 13.27 6.56 -1.14
C SER A 67 12.92 6.28 0.32
N ASN A 68 13.88 5.79 1.12
CA ASN A 68 13.69 5.60 2.56
C ASN A 68 13.51 6.93 3.31
N THR A 69 13.75 8.08 2.66
CA THR A 69 13.51 9.43 3.20
C THR A 69 12.35 10.15 2.52
N ASP A 70 11.49 9.43 1.80
CA ASP A 70 10.30 10.01 1.18
C ASP A 70 9.40 10.67 2.24
N ALA A 71 8.91 11.88 1.95
CA ALA A 71 8.08 12.63 2.88
C ALA A 71 6.73 11.97 3.16
N LEU A 72 6.27 11.07 2.28
CA LEU A 72 5.01 10.36 2.41
C LEU A 72 5.04 9.22 3.42
N TRP A 73 6.22 8.83 3.91
CA TRP A 73 6.32 7.81 4.96
C TRP A 73 5.66 8.28 6.25
N PHE A 74 4.92 7.38 6.89
CA PHE A 74 4.49 7.50 8.28
C PHE A 74 5.64 7.99 9.16
N PRO A 75 5.37 8.75 10.24
CA PRO A 75 6.43 9.22 11.13
C PRO A 75 7.37 8.09 11.56
N ASN A 76 8.68 8.34 11.40
CA ASN A 76 9.76 7.41 11.72
C ASN A 76 9.76 6.10 10.89
N GLN A 77 9.19 6.11 9.68
CA GLN A 77 9.21 4.97 8.75
C GLN A 77 10.00 5.29 7.48
N PRO A 78 10.45 4.25 6.75
CA PRO A 78 10.50 2.85 7.17
C PRO A 78 11.67 2.61 8.15
N THR A 79 11.45 1.81 9.20
CA THR A 79 12.56 1.38 10.07
C THR A 79 13.37 0.26 9.41
N SER A 80 14.63 0.09 9.81
CA SER A 80 15.48 -1.02 9.34
C SER A 80 14.83 -2.39 9.54
N SER A 81 14.14 -2.60 10.66
CA SER A 81 13.40 -3.82 10.97
C SER A 81 12.18 -4.06 10.06
N LYS A 82 11.65 -3.03 9.41
CA LYS A 82 10.57 -3.14 8.44
C LYS A 82 11.08 -3.50 7.06
N LEU A 83 12.27 -3.01 6.70
CA LEU A 83 12.92 -3.31 5.43
C LEU A 83 13.38 -4.76 5.33
N THR A 84 13.84 -5.36 6.44
CA THR A 84 14.36 -6.73 6.44
C THR A 84 13.31 -7.82 6.67
N LYS A 85 12.04 -7.44 6.87
CA LYS A 85 10.90 -8.36 7.02
C LYS A 85 10.08 -8.43 5.75
N ASP A 86 9.28 -9.48 5.59
CA ASP A 86 8.27 -9.54 4.54
C ASP A 86 7.19 -8.47 4.81
N THR A 87 7.39 -7.28 4.27
CA THR A 87 6.62 -6.08 4.57
C THR A 87 6.07 -5.47 3.30
N CYS A 88 4.78 -5.17 3.32
CA CYS A 88 4.02 -4.66 2.18
C CYS A 88 3.58 -3.22 2.47
N LEU A 89 3.43 -2.43 1.42
CA LEU A 89 3.01 -1.04 1.55
C LEU A 89 1.48 -0.97 1.64
N ILE A 90 1.00 -0.21 2.61
CA ILE A 90 -0.43 0.10 2.76
C ILE A 90 -0.61 1.61 2.93
N LEU A 91 -1.66 2.14 2.31
CA LEU A 91 -2.13 3.49 2.59
C LEU A 91 -2.93 3.48 3.88
N ARG A 92 -2.58 4.39 4.79
CA ARG A 92 -3.27 4.62 6.05
C ARG A 92 -3.74 6.05 6.21
N ASN A 93 -4.80 6.25 6.98
CA ASN A 93 -5.39 7.57 7.19
C ASN A 93 -4.99 8.29 8.48
N ASP A 94 -4.25 7.62 9.38
CA ASP A 94 -3.88 8.16 10.70
C ASP A 94 -2.98 9.41 10.59
N TYR A 95 -2.11 9.48 9.58
CA TYR A 95 -1.29 10.65 9.28
C TYR A 95 -1.63 11.18 7.88
N PRO A 96 -2.48 12.21 7.77
CA PRO A 96 -3.06 12.61 6.50
C PRO A 96 -2.08 12.95 5.37
N THR A 97 -0.93 13.52 5.71
CA THR A 97 0.09 13.93 4.73
C THR A 97 1.19 12.88 4.55
N GLN A 98 1.13 11.78 5.30
CA GLN A 98 2.17 10.76 5.37
C GLN A 98 1.51 9.36 5.30
N PRO A 99 0.87 9.01 4.19
CA PRO A 99 -0.02 7.85 4.14
C PRO A 99 0.73 6.51 4.00
N PHE A 100 2.02 6.51 3.65
CA PHE A 100 2.78 5.28 3.40
C PHE A 100 3.15 4.59 4.71
N TYR A 101 2.56 3.42 4.96
CA TYR A 101 2.89 2.62 6.13
C TYR A 101 3.47 1.24 5.75
N PRO A 102 4.65 0.88 6.29
CA PRO A 102 5.23 -0.45 6.09
C PRO A 102 4.54 -1.48 7.00
N TYR A 103 3.62 -2.25 6.42
CA TYR A 103 2.81 -3.25 7.13
C TYR A 103 3.46 -4.63 7.10
N SER A 104 3.89 -5.12 8.27
CA SER A 104 4.64 -6.38 8.39
C SER A 104 3.77 -7.63 8.35
N TYR A 105 2.46 -7.47 8.23
CA TYR A 105 1.52 -8.59 8.17
C TYR A 105 0.91 -8.66 6.77
N CYS A 106 1.75 -8.84 5.75
CA CYS A 106 1.33 -9.04 4.36
C CYS A 106 0.31 -10.18 4.18
N TYR A 107 0.29 -11.13 5.11
CA TYR A 107 -0.54 -12.34 5.11
C TYR A 107 -1.81 -12.21 5.96
N THR A 108 -2.11 -11.04 6.52
CA THR A 108 -3.34 -10.83 7.28
C THR A 108 -4.35 -10.05 6.43
N SER A 109 -5.60 -10.49 6.47
CA SER A 109 -6.71 -9.88 5.71
C SER A 109 -7.17 -8.55 6.31
N ASN A 110 -6.34 -7.51 6.19
CA ASN A 110 -6.55 -6.22 6.86
C ASN A 110 -6.74 -5.03 5.90
N GLY A 111 -6.39 -5.15 4.63
CA GLY A 111 -6.50 -4.07 3.65
C GLY A 111 -7.48 -4.36 2.53
N TYR A 112 -8.08 -3.31 2.00
CA TYR A 112 -8.90 -3.37 0.79
C TYR A 112 -8.02 -3.32 -0.46
N THR A 113 -8.53 -3.87 -1.55
CA THR A 113 -7.79 -3.99 -2.81
C THR A 113 -7.98 -2.73 -3.67
N LEU A 114 -6.89 -2.18 -4.19
CA LEU A 114 -6.93 -1.13 -5.21
C LEU A 114 -6.17 -1.61 -6.45
N CYS A 115 -6.88 -1.63 -7.59
CA CYS A 115 -6.35 -2.02 -8.89
C CYS A 115 -6.30 -0.82 -9.84
N GLU A 116 -5.45 -0.90 -10.85
CA GLU A 116 -5.33 0.06 -11.97
C GLU A 116 -5.20 -0.65 -13.33
#